data_AF-A0A9Y4U441-F1
#
_entry.id   AF-A0A9Y4U441-F1
#
_cell.length_a   1.000
_cell.length_b   1.000
_cell.length_c   1.000
_cell.angle_alpha   90.00
_cell.angle_beta   90.00
_cell.angle_gamma   90.00
#
_symmetry.space_group_name_H-M   'P 1'
#
loop_
_entity.id
_entity.type
_entity.pdbx_description
1 polymer ?
#
loop_
_entity_poly.entity_id
_entity_poly.type
_entity_poly.pdbx_seq_one_letter_code
_entity_poly.pdbx_strand_id
1 'polypeptide(L)'
;MLDLFLLFRQNTRWGSSNRAFTRWLPADYQDGISRPRGWTPNEKVNGFILPLVREVSNRILAGSNDLESDPNFTHLVTIFGQWTDHDLTFTPHSPVIRSFSDGIDCDASCANTEPCFPIP
;
A
#
# COMPACT_ATOMS: atom_id res chain seq x y z
N MET A 1 3.14 30.90 -13.70
CA MET A 1 4.02 29.90 -14.34
C MET A 1 5.49 30.09 -13.95
N LEU A 2 6.05 31.32 -13.94
CA LEU A 2 7.41 31.59 -13.46
C LEU A 2 7.66 31.19 -11.99
N ASP A 3 6.68 31.41 -11.09
CA ASP A 3 6.85 31.12 -9.66
C ASP A 3 7.03 29.64 -9.33
N LEU A 4 6.34 28.74 -10.05
CA LEU A 4 6.45 27.31 -9.82
C LEU A 4 7.85 26.78 -10.21
N PHE A 5 8.42 27.33 -11.28
CA PHE A 5 9.77 26.98 -11.73
C PHE A 5 10.86 27.41 -10.74
N LEU A 6 10.70 28.59 -10.12
CA LEU A 6 11.62 29.07 -9.08
C LEU A 6 11.51 28.23 -7.79
N LEU A 7 10.30 27.76 -7.46
CA LEU A 7 10.04 26.91 -6.30
C LEU A 7 10.81 25.57 -6.34
N PHE A 8 10.81 24.90 -7.50
CA PHE A 8 11.54 23.65 -7.69
C PHE A 8 13.06 23.86 -7.72
N ARG A 9 13.54 25.02 -8.20
CA ARG A 9 14.97 25.37 -8.14
C ARG A 9 15.48 25.57 -6.72
N GLN A 10 14.62 26.02 -5.80
CA GLN A 10 14.96 26.16 -4.39
C GLN A 10 14.87 24.82 -3.64
N ASN A 11 13.99 23.92 -4.08
CA ASN A 11 13.75 22.61 -3.47
C ASN A 11 14.02 21.47 -4.46
N THR A 12 15.28 21.30 -4.84
CA THR A 12 15.72 20.39 -5.91
C THR A 12 15.41 18.91 -5.69
N ARG A 13 14.97 18.52 -4.49
CA ARG A 13 14.57 17.14 -4.13
C ARG A 13 13.08 16.87 -4.28
N TRP A 14 12.25 17.87 -4.52
CA TRP A 14 10.82 17.65 -4.70
C TRP A 14 10.57 16.94 -6.03
N GLY A 15 9.83 15.82 -5.97
CA GLY A 15 9.58 14.96 -7.13
C GLY A 15 10.77 14.09 -7.56
N SER A 16 11.93 14.16 -6.89
CA SER A 16 13.03 13.24 -7.19
C SER A 16 12.69 11.82 -6.72
N SER A 17 13.11 10.80 -7.46
CA SER A 17 12.94 9.39 -7.08
C SER A 17 13.63 9.02 -5.76
N ASN A 18 13.22 7.89 -5.18
CA ASN A 18 13.78 7.33 -3.94
C ASN A 18 13.70 8.30 -2.75
N ARG A 19 12.59 9.04 -2.64
CA ARG A 19 12.23 9.87 -1.50
C ARG A 19 10.95 9.34 -0.85
N ALA A 20 10.79 9.62 0.44
CA ALA A 20 9.55 9.29 1.14
C ALA A 20 8.36 10.04 0.52
N PHE A 21 7.20 9.41 0.52
CA PHE A 21 5.96 10.06 0.10
C PHE A 21 5.63 11.26 0.99
N THR A 22 5.11 12.32 0.37
CA THR A 22 4.48 13.42 1.09
C THR A 22 3.23 12.92 1.80
N ARG A 23 3.09 13.23 3.08
CA ARG A 23 1.89 12.90 3.87
C ARG A 23 0.95 14.11 3.89
N TRP A 24 -0.25 13.95 3.33
CA TRP A 24 -1.31 14.96 3.43
C TRP A 24 -2.04 14.91 4.78
N LEU A 25 -2.01 13.75 5.45
CA LEU A 25 -2.50 13.54 6.81
C LEU A 25 -1.42 12.82 7.64
N PRO A 26 -1.40 12.99 8.97
CA PRO A 26 -0.52 12.24 9.85
C PRO A 26 -0.64 10.73 9.65
N ALA A 27 0.46 10.00 9.88
CA ALA A 27 0.43 8.55 9.89
C ALA A 27 -0.41 8.03 11.06
N ASP A 28 -1.11 6.92 10.86
CA ASP A 28 -1.98 6.33 11.86
C ASP A 28 -1.69 4.83 12.01
N TYR A 29 -0.76 4.54 12.91
CA TYR A 29 -0.29 3.20 13.24
C TYR A 29 -0.87 2.74 14.57
N GLN A 30 -0.92 1.43 14.78
CA GLN A 30 -1.47 0.83 16.00
C GLN A 30 -0.71 1.28 17.25
N ASP A 31 0.62 1.36 17.17
CA ASP A 31 1.51 1.85 18.23
C ASP A 31 1.86 3.35 18.11
N GLY A 32 1.22 4.06 17.17
CA GLY A 32 1.52 5.45 16.85
C GLY A 32 2.85 5.68 16.12
N ILE A 33 3.60 4.63 15.77
CA ILE A 33 4.93 4.74 15.17
C ILE A 33 5.04 3.98 13.86
N SER A 34 4.87 2.65 13.87
CA SER A 34 5.15 1.81 12.68
C SER A 34 4.34 0.53 12.58
N ARG A 35 3.75 0.01 13.67
CA ARG A 35 2.98 -1.24 13.60
C ARG A 35 1.68 -1.01 12.85
N PRO A 36 1.40 -1.76 11.76
CA PRO A 36 0.14 -1.59 11.04
C PRO A 36 -1.03 -1.97 11.94
N ARG A 37 -2.19 -1.36 11.71
CA ARG A 37 -3.41 -1.75 12.42
C ARG A 37 -3.80 -3.18 12.05
N GLY A 38 -4.17 -3.95 13.06
CA GLY A 38 -4.43 -5.39 12.91
C GLY A 38 -3.20 -6.27 13.13
N TRP A 39 -2.05 -5.67 13.47
CA TRP A 39 -0.86 -6.42 13.87
C TRP A 39 -1.09 -7.26 15.12
N THR A 40 -1.71 -6.66 16.16
CA THR A 40 -2.04 -7.37 17.39
C THR A 40 -3.46 -7.93 17.32
N PRO A 41 -3.65 -9.25 17.45
CA PRO A 41 -4.98 -9.83 17.50
C PRO A 41 -5.81 -9.22 18.64
N ASN A 42 -7.09 -8.97 18.38
CA ASN A 42 -8.05 -8.44 19.36
C ASN A 42 -7.78 -6.99 19.85
N GLU A 43 -6.85 -6.26 19.26
CA GLU A 43 -6.69 -4.83 19.54
C GLU A 43 -7.77 -4.02 18.80
N LYS A 44 -8.42 -3.11 19.54
CA LYS A 44 -9.54 -2.32 19.01
C LYS A 44 -9.04 -1.04 18.34
N VAL A 45 -9.54 -0.78 17.14
CA VAL A 45 -9.43 0.50 16.45
C VAL A 45 -10.77 1.21 16.56
N ASN A 46 -10.79 2.39 17.19
CA ASN A 46 -12.02 3.17 17.44
C ASN A 46 -13.14 2.36 18.12
N GLY A 47 -12.78 1.44 19.02
CA GLY A 47 -13.74 0.60 19.76
C GLY A 47 -14.12 -0.73 19.08
N PHE A 48 -13.64 -0.99 17.86
CA PHE A 48 -13.98 -2.19 17.08
C PHE A 48 -12.75 -3.02 16.75
N ILE A 49 -12.92 -4.35 16.64
CA ILE A 49 -11.90 -5.22 16.06
C ILE A 49 -11.94 -5.09 14.55
N LEU A 50 -10.79 -4.85 13.92
CA LEU A 50 -10.73 -4.83 12.46
C LEU A 50 -11.02 -6.24 11.91
N PRO A 51 -11.88 -6.38 10.90
CA PRO A 51 -12.08 -7.67 10.23
C PRO A 51 -10.81 -8.09 9.49
N LEU A 52 -10.67 -9.39 9.22
CA LEU A 52 -9.61 -9.87 8.35
C LEU A 52 -9.79 -9.26 6.95
N VAL A 53 -8.70 -8.79 6.34
CA VAL A 53 -8.77 -8.20 4.99
C VAL A 53 -9.31 -9.21 3.96
N ARG A 54 -9.03 -10.51 4.15
CA ARG A 54 -9.59 -11.57 3.31
C ARG A 54 -11.09 -11.79 3.53
N GLU A 55 -11.58 -11.63 4.75
CA GLU A 55 -13.02 -11.70 5.05
C GLU A 55 -13.78 -10.57 4.36
N VAL A 56 -13.24 -9.35 4.40
CA VAL A 56 -13.80 -8.19 3.68
C VAL A 56 -13.83 -8.45 2.18
N SER A 57 -12.72 -8.93 1.60
CA SER A 57 -12.63 -9.29 0.19
C SER A 57 -13.69 -10.34 -0.20
N ASN A 58 -13.80 -11.43 0.58
CA ASN A 58 -14.74 -12.51 0.31
C ASN A 58 -16.21 -12.09 0.41
N ARG A 59 -16.54 -11.19 1.33
CA ARG A 59 -17.95 -10.81 1.58
C ARG A 59 -18.43 -9.62 0.75
N ILE A 60 -17.53 -8.71 0.38
CA ILE A 60 -17.91 -7.43 -0.26
C ILE A 60 -17.46 -7.38 -1.72
N LEU A 61 -16.25 -7.87 -2.03
CA LEU A 61 -15.63 -7.72 -3.35
C LEU A 61 -15.71 -8.99 -4.21
N ALA A 62 -16.24 -10.09 -3.68
CA ALA A 62 -16.45 -11.30 -4.46
C ALA A 62 -17.43 -11.02 -5.61
N GLY A 63 -16.92 -11.03 -6.84
CA GLY A 63 -17.71 -10.83 -8.04
C GLY A 63 -18.48 -12.10 -8.45
N SER A 64 -19.56 -11.90 -9.19
CA SER A 64 -20.22 -12.97 -9.95
C SER A 64 -19.41 -13.33 -11.19
N ASN A 65 -19.69 -14.52 -11.76
CA ASN A 65 -19.17 -14.88 -13.08
C ASN A 65 -19.81 -14.07 -14.22
N ASP A 66 -20.94 -13.41 -13.94
CA ASP A 66 -21.62 -12.50 -14.85
C ASP A 66 -21.04 -11.10 -14.66
N LEU A 67 -20.01 -10.77 -15.45
CA LEU A 67 -19.38 -9.46 -15.48
C LEU A 67 -19.95 -8.64 -16.64
N GLU A 68 -20.47 -7.45 -16.34
CA GLU A 68 -20.96 -6.50 -17.32
C GLU A 68 -19.80 -5.71 -17.94
N SER A 69 -19.80 -5.57 -19.27
CA SER A 69 -18.84 -4.70 -19.96
C SER A 69 -19.28 -3.24 -19.86
N ASP A 70 -18.34 -2.33 -19.64
CA ASP A 70 -18.60 -0.91 -19.80
C ASP A 70 -18.88 -0.59 -21.28
N PRO A 71 -20.03 0.03 -21.63
CA PRO A 71 -20.37 0.32 -23.01
C PRO A 71 -19.71 1.61 -23.55
N ASN A 72 -19.15 2.44 -22.68
CA ASN A 72 -18.61 3.76 -23.01
C ASN A 72 -17.08 3.78 -23.03
N PHE A 73 -16.43 2.89 -22.28
CA PHE A 73 -14.98 2.85 -22.14
C PHE A 73 -14.39 1.53 -22.63
N THR A 74 -13.29 1.64 -23.38
CA THR A 74 -12.50 0.47 -23.72
C THR A 74 -11.62 0.08 -22.54
N HIS A 75 -11.15 -1.17 -22.54
CA HIS A 75 -10.20 -1.67 -21.55
C HIS A 75 -8.88 -0.85 -21.50
N LEU A 76 -8.60 -0.03 -22.52
CA LEU A 76 -7.45 0.86 -22.55
C LEU A 76 -7.46 1.85 -21.38
N VAL A 77 -8.62 2.23 -20.83
CA VAL A 77 -8.70 3.10 -19.64
C VAL A 77 -8.01 2.46 -18.45
N THR A 78 -8.23 1.17 -18.20
CA THR A 78 -7.58 0.42 -17.12
C THR A 78 -6.07 0.34 -17.34
N ILE A 79 -5.65 0.00 -18.56
CA ILE A 79 -4.22 -0.15 -18.90
C ILE A 79 -3.49 1.19 -18.81
N PHE A 80 -4.09 2.27 -19.29
CA PHE A 80 -3.52 3.61 -19.19
C PHE A 80 -3.39 4.06 -17.73
N GLY A 81 -4.35 3.68 -16.87
CA GLY A 81 -4.26 3.91 -15.43
C GLY A 81 -3.03 3.22 -14.81
N GLN A 82 -2.80 1.94 -15.12
CA GLN A 82 -1.62 1.20 -14.64
C GLN A 82 -0.32 1.80 -15.18
N TRP A 83 -0.26 2.12 -16.47
CA TRP A 83 0.92 2.75 -17.08
C TRP A 83 1.27 4.08 -16.41
N THR A 84 0.25 4.90 -16.14
CA THR A 84 0.42 6.19 -15.45
C THR A 84 0.88 6.00 -14.00
N ASP A 85 0.30 5.03 -13.27
CA ASP A 85 0.72 4.72 -11.90
C ASP A 85 2.21 4.34 -11.84
N HIS A 86 2.68 3.53 -12.79
CA HIS A 86 4.07 3.10 -12.87
C HIS A 86 5.07 4.20 -13.29
N ASP A 87 4.60 5.32 -13.87
CA ASP A 87 5.43 6.51 -14.10
C ASP A 87 5.54 7.37 -12.82
N LEU A 88 4.49 7.35 -11.99
CA LEU A 88 4.38 8.24 -10.83
C LEU A 88 4.91 7.62 -9.53
N THR A 89 4.64 6.33 -9.28
CA THR A 89 4.93 5.73 -7.98
C THR A 89 5.43 4.28 -8.07
N PHE A 90 6.30 3.93 -7.12
CA PHE A 90 6.69 2.55 -6.82
C PHE A 90 7.11 2.48 -5.36
N THR A 91 6.46 1.64 -4.56
CA THR A 91 6.82 1.42 -3.15
C THR A 91 7.67 0.15 -3.06
N PRO A 92 8.99 0.24 -2.87
CA PRO A 92 9.82 -0.94 -2.72
C PRO A 92 9.41 -1.67 -1.43
N HIS A 93 9.22 -2.97 -1.56
CA HIS A 93 9.05 -3.89 -0.44
C HIS A 93 10.41 -4.40 0.03
N SER A 94 10.50 -4.85 1.29
CA SER A 94 11.73 -5.44 1.82
C SER A 94 12.12 -6.64 0.94
N PRO A 95 13.26 -6.63 0.24
CA PRO A 95 13.71 -7.82 -0.45
C PRO A 95 13.94 -8.87 0.63
N VAL A 96 13.38 -10.06 0.46
CA VAL A 96 13.37 -11.22 1.39
C VAL A 96 14.77 -11.75 1.75
N ILE A 97 15.82 -10.97 1.48
CA ILE A 97 17.21 -11.30 1.70
C ILE A 97 17.53 -11.05 3.16
N ARG A 98 17.21 -12.06 4.00
CA ARG A 98 17.96 -12.66 5.14
C ARG A 98 18.79 -11.78 6.10
N SER A 99 18.79 -10.46 5.94
CA SER A 99 19.78 -9.55 6.51
C SER A 99 19.25 -8.82 7.74
N PHE A 100 17.93 -8.86 7.99
CA PHE A 100 17.27 -8.10 9.07
C PHE A 100 16.43 -8.95 10.04
N SER A 101 15.98 -10.16 9.67
CA SER A 101 15.05 -10.96 10.49
C SER A 101 15.27 -12.47 10.35
N ASP A 102 16.19 -13.05 11.14
CA ASP A 102 16.41 -14.52 11.32
C ASP A 102 16.40 -15.42 10.06
N GLY A 103 16.51 -14.85 8.85
CA GLY A 103 16.35 -15.56 7.59
C GLY A 103 14.91 -15.93 7.19
N ILE A 104 13.87 -15.33 7.77
CA ILE A 104 12.48 -15.68 7.45
C ILE A 104 12.10 -15.34 6.01
N ASP A 105 11.34 -16.24 5.39
CA ASP A 105 10.78 -16.08 4.05
C ASP A 105 9.26 -15.88 4.16
N CYS A 106 8.79 -14.66 3.86
CA CYS A 106 7.37 -14.32 3.96
C CYS A 106 6.50 -15.05 2.91
N ASP A 107 7.08 -15.54 1.82
CA ASP A 107 6.35 -16.31 0.80
C ASP A 107 6.11 -17.75 1.26
N ALA A 108 6.93 -18.26 2.19
CA ALA A 108 6.87 -19.62 2.71
C ALA A 108 6.42 -19.71 4.17
N SER A 109 6.19 -18.58 4.85
CA SER A 109 5.88 -18.52 6.28
C SER A 109 4.63 -17.68 6.57
N CYS A 110 3.84 -18.14 7.54
CA CYS A 110 2.72 -17.38 8.10
C CYS A 110 3.09 -16.66 9.41
N ALA A 111 4.38 -16.54 9.73
CA ALA A 111 4.78 -15.83 10.93
C ALA A 111 4.49 -14.34 10.81
N ASN A 112 3.83 -13.77 11.81
CA ASN A 112 3.60 -12.34 11.92
C ASN A 112 4.78 -11.69 12.68
N THR A 113 5.82 -11.35 11.94
CA THR A 113 7.08 -10.79 12.44
C THR A 113 7.73 -9.98 11.33
N GLU A 114 8.44 -8.90 11.66
CA GLU A 114 9.16 -8.09 10.66
C GLU A 114 10.02 -8.98 9.73
N PRO A 115 9.96 -8.81 8.39
CA PRO A 115 9.13 -7.88 7.61
C PRO A 115 7.75 -8.41 7.18
N CYS A 116 7.38 -9.60 7.63
CA CYS A 116 6.15 -10.30 7.25
C CYS A 116 4.93 -9.80 8.04
N PHE A 117 3.90 -9.36 7.31
CA PHE A 117 2.56 -9.13 7.84
C PHE A 117 1.55 -9.96 7.04
N PRO A 118 1.44 -11.28 7.34
CA PRO A 118 0.66 -12.20 6.54
C PRO A 118 -0.84 -11.92 6.67
N ILE A 119 -1.60 -12.24 5.62
CA ILE A 119 -3.06 -12.21 5.64
C ILE A 119 -3.53 -13.58 6.14
N PRO A 120 -4.18 -13.66 7.33
CA PRO A 120 -4.69 -14.92 7.87
C PRO A 120 -5.89 -15.49 7.10
#